data_AF-A0A7C2S484-F1
#
_entry.id   AF-A0A7C2S484-F1
#
_cell.length_a   1.000
_cell.length_b   1.000
_cell.length_c   1.000
_cell.angle_alpha   90.00
_cell.angle_beta   90.00
_cell.angle_gamma   90.00
#
_symmetry.space_group_name_H-M   'P 1'
#
loop_
_entity.id
_entity.type
_entity.pdbx_description
1 polymer ?
#
loop_
_entity_poly.entity_id
_entity_poly.type
_entity_poly.pdbx_seq_one_letter_code
_entity_poly.pdbx_strand_id
1 'polypeptide(L)'
;METGMNQDAREIAQFDALASQWWDTHGPLWTLHAINPLRMDFVREHAELHGRRVLDVGCGGGILTEALAREGADATGVDLAAGSLATARLHAQSEGLDIHYRLMPVEELAAAEPASFDVVTCMEMLEHVPDPAAIVQACAALVKPGGWL
;
A
#
# COMPACT_ATOMS: atom_id res chain seq x y z
N MET A 1 -10.05 20.99 -17.58
CA MET A 1 -9.34 19.74 -17.23
C MET A 1 -10.33 18.98 -16.37
N GLU A 2 -10.74 17.79 -16.79
CA GLU A 2 -11.70 17.00 -16.02
C GLU A 2 -11.11 16.71 -14.64
N THR A 3 -11.78 17.21 -13.61
CA THR A 3 -11.42 17.01 -12.20
C THR A 3 -11.90 15.64 -11.75
N GLY A 4 -11.46 14.59 -12.44
CA GLY A 4 -11.71 13.20 -12.08
C GLY A 4 -10.64 12.67 -11.14
N MET A 5 -11.00 11.77 -10.23
CA MET A 5 -10.03 10.99 -9.44
C MET A 5 -9.17 10.15 -10.39
N ASN A 6 -7.86 10.06 -10.12
CA ASN A 6 -6.88 9.30 -10.89
C ASN A 6 -7.00 7.77 -10.64
N GLN A 7 -8.10 7.19 -11.09
CA GLN A 7 -8.41 5.77 -10.85
C GLN A 7 -9.08 5.13 -12.08
N ASP A 8 -8.81 3.85 -12.32
CA ASP A 8 -9.61 3.03 -13.25
C ASP A 8 -10.59 2.15 -12.44
N ALA A 9 -11.89 2.44 -12.57
CA ALA A 9 -12.93 1.70 -11.85
C ALA A 9 -12.98 0.20 -12.19
N ARG A 10 -12.50 -0.19 -13.38
CA ARG A 10 -12.47 -1.61 -13.79
C ARG A 10 -11.38 -2.37 -13.06
N GLU A 11 -10.20 -1.76 -12.92
CA GLU A 11 -9.09 -2.32 -12.14
C GLU A 11 -9.51 -2.50 -10.67
N ILE A 12 -10.12 -1.47 -10.07
CA ILE A 12 -10.64 -1.54 -8.69
C ILE A 12 -11.64 -2.71 -8.53
N ALA A 13 -12.60 -2.83 -9.45
CA ALA A 13 -13.59 -3.89 -9.40
C ALA A 13 -12.99 -5.30 -9.55
N GLN A 14 -11.92 -5.43 -10.35
CA GLN A 14 -11.20 -6.69 -10.51
C GLN A 14 -10.50 -7.10 -9.21
N PHE A 15 -9.85 -6.17 -8.51
CA PHE A 15 -9.22 -6.46 -7.22
C PHE A 15 -10.25 -6.78 -6.13
N ASP A 16 -11.36 -6.05 -6.08
CA ASP A 16 -12.45 -6.35 -5.13
C ASP A 16 -13.06 -7.73 -5.37
N ALA A 17 -13.14 -8.20 -6.61
CA ALA A 17 -13.63 -9.55 -6.92
C ALA A 17 -12.68 -10.65 -6.38
N LEU A 18 -11.40 -10.34 -6.18
CA LEU A 18 -10.38 -11.24 -5.65
C LEU A 18 -10.17 -11.11 -4.14
N ALA A 19 -10.79 -10.12 -3.49
CA ALA A 19 -10.60 -9.79 -2.08
C ALA A 19 -10.66 -11.01 -1.14
N SER A 20 -11.68 -11.86 -1.28
CA SER A 20 -11.84 -13.07 -0.44
C SER A 20 -10.73 -14.12 -0.57
N GLN A 21 -9.94 -14.06 -1.65
CA GLN A 21 -8.85 -14.99 -1.94
C GLN A 21 -7.47 -14.34 -1.72
N TRP A 22 -7.41 -13.11 -1.19
CA TRP A 22 -6.17 -12.35 -1.12
C TRP A 22 -5.06 -13.04 -0.32
N TRP A 23 -5.45 -13.75 0.75
CA TRP A 23 -4.54 -14.47 1.64
C TRP A 23 -4.45 -15.97 1.33
N ASP A 24 -5.06 -16.45 0.24
CA ASP A 24 -4.80 -17.80 -0.25
C ASP A 24 -3.46 -17.85 -0.99
N THR A 25 -2.47 -18.47 -0.35
CA THR A 25 -1.10 -18.63 -0.88
C THR A 25 -1.02 -19.50 -2.14
N HIS A 26 -2.08 -20.23 -2.48
CA HIS A 26 -2.19 -21.00 -3.72
C HIS A 26 -3.26 -20.43 -4.67
N GLY A 27 -3.85 -19.28 -4.31
CA GLY A 27 -4.89 -18.61 -5.06
C GLY A 27 -4.38 -17.72 -6.19
N PRO A 28 -5.25 -16.88 -6.78
CA PRO A 28 -4.91 -16.04 -7.94
C PRO A 28 -3.77 -15.04 -7.69
N LEU A 29 -3.58 -14.62 -6.44
CA LEU A 29 -2.56 -13.65 -6.03
C LEU A 29 -1.30 -14.30 -5.41
N TRP A 30 -1.09 -15.60 -5.64
CA TRP A 30 0.05 -16.35 -5.07
C TRP A 30 1.41 -15.71 -5.37
N THR A 31 1.57 -15.04 -6.52
CA THR A 31 2.82 -14.39 -6.92
C THR A 31 3.19 -13.26 -5.95
N LEU A 32 2.20 -12.54 -5.42
CA LEU A 32 2.42 -11.48 -4.43
C LEU A 32 2.96 -12.05 -3.11
N HIS A 33 2.49 -13.23 -2.71
CA HIS A 33 3.02 -13.94 -1.54
C HIS A 33 4.44 -14.43 -1.80
N ALA A 34 4.68 -15.02 -2.97
CA ALA A 34 5.99 -15.57 -3.34
C ALA A 34 7.08 -14.49 -3.44
N ILE A 35 6.76 -13.30 -3.95
CA ILE A 35 7.72 -12.20 -4.11
C ILE A 35 7.91 -11.39 -2.82
N ASN A 36 6.98 -11.44 -1.86
CA ASN A 36 7.02 -10.57 -0.68
C ASN A 36 8.32 -10.64 0.13
N PRO A 37 8.92 -11.82 0.39
CA PRO A 37 10.20 -11.89 1.09
C PRO A 37 11.30 -11.09 0.40
N LEU A 38 11.37 -11.14 -0.94
CA LEU A 38 12.38 -10.41 -1.73
C LEU A 38 12.14 -8.89 -1.70
N ARG A 39 10.87 -8.45 -1.75
CA ARG A 39 10.53 -7.03 -1.59
C ARG A 39 10.93 -6.51 -0.21
N MET A 40 10.66 -7.31 0.83
CA MET A 40 11.05 -6.97 2.20
C MET A 40 12.57 -6.95 2.38
N ASP A 41 13.31 -7.88 1.78
CA ASP A 41 14.78 -7.82 1.75
C ASP A 41 15.26 -6.51 1.12
N PHE A 42 14.74 -6.15 -0.06
CA PHE A 42 15.09 -4.90 -0.72
C PHE A 42 14.79 -3.67 0.14
N VAL A 43 13.61 -3.60 0.78
CA VAL A 43 13.26 -2.48 1.67
C VAL A 43 14.21 -2.41 2.87
N ARG A 44 14.53 -3.54 3.51
CA ARG A 44 15.44 -3.59 4.67
C ARG A 44 16.88 -3.20 4.33
N GLU A 45 17.33 -3.46 3.11
CA GLU A 45 18.66 -3.05 2.65
C GLU A 45 18.83 -1.53 2.57
N HIS A 46 17.72 -0.79 2.41
CA HIS A 46 17.74 0.66 2.19
C HIS A 46 17.22 1.45 3.39
N ALA A 47 16.22 0.92 4.11
CA ALA A 47 15.50 1.66 5.14
C ALA A 47 15.38 0.88 6.47
N GLU A 48 15.67 1.58 7.57
CA GLU A 48 15.30 1.15 8.91
C GLU A 48 13.78 1.26 9.09
N LEU A 49 13.11 0.19 9.53
CA LEU A 49 11.64 0.16 9.64
C LEU A 49 11.13 0.32 11.08
N HIS A 50 11.87 -0.19 12.06
CA HIS A 50 11.40 -0.21 13.45
C HIS A 50 11.13 1.19 13.99
N GLY A 51 9.89 1.43 14.44
CA GLY A 51 9.43 2.71 14.96
C GLY A 51 9.32 3.82 13.91
N ARG A 52 9.39 3.51 12.61
CA ARG A 52 9.22 4.47 11.52
C ARG A 52 7.80 4.51 11.01
N ARG A 53 7.37 5.69 10.54
CA ARG A 53 6.09 5.85 9.84
C ARG A 53 6.27 5.39 8.40
N VAL A 54 5.59 4.32 8.02
CA VAL A 54 5.72 3.71 6.69
C VAL A 54 4.36 3.70 6.00
N LEU A 55 4.33 4.17 4.75
CA LEU A 55 3.13 4.16 3.90
C LEU A 55 3.26 3.09 2.82
N ASP A 56 2.22 2.30 2.62
CA ASP A 56 2.08 1.36 1.51
C ASP A 56 0.95 1.80 0.57
N VAL A 57 1.30 2.25 -0.63
CA VAL A 57 0.39 2.83 -1.63
C VAL A 57 -0.12 1.75 -2.58
N GLY A 58 -1.43 1.56 -2.63
CA GLY A 58 -2.04 0.41 -3.31
C GLY A 58 -1.89 -0.87 -2.50
N CYS A 59 -2.09 -0.78 -1.19
CA CYS A 59 -1.82 -1.89 -0.26
C CYS A 59 -2.70 -3.13 -0.49
N GLY A 60 -3.83 -2.98 -1.18
CA GLY A 60 -4.80 -4.03 -1.44
C GLY A 60 -5.23 -4.74 -0.16
N GLY A 61 -5.06 -6.07 -0.16
CA GLY A 61 -5.33 -6.95 0.99
C GLY A 61 -4.23 -6.99 2.05
N GLY A 62 -3.18 -6.17 1.95
CA GLY A 62 -2.27 -5.90 3.07
C GLY A 62 -1.01 -6.77 3.16
N ILE A 63 -0.68 -7.57 2.14
CA ILE A 63 0.47 -8.50 2.17
C ILE A 63 1.79 -7.79 2.54
N LEU A 64 2.09 -6.68 1.88
CA LEU A 64 3.30 -5.92 2.15
C LEU A 64 3.15 -5.09 3.43
N THR A 65 2.04 -4.38 3.60
CA THR A 65 1.77 -3.56 4.80
C THR A 65 1.91 -4.35 6.10
N GLU A 66 1.40 -5.58 6.16
CA GLU A 66 1.55 -6.44 7.34
C GLU A 66 2.99 -6.90 7.55
N ALA A 67 3.75 -7.15 6.49
CA ALA A 67 5.16 -7.48 6.62
C ALA A 67 5.96 -6.30 7.17
N LEU A 68 5.65 -5.07 6.73
CA LEU A 68 6.24 -3.85 7.27
C LEU A 68 5.88 -3.67 8.76
N ALA A 69 4.64 -3.91 9.15
CA ALA A 69 4.20 -3.85 10.55
C ALA A 69 4.89 -4.90 11.43
N ARG A 70 5.10 -6.12 10.92
CA ARG A 70 5.83 -7.19 11.63
C ARG A 70 7.31 -6.83 11.88
N GLU A 71 7.90 -5.95 11.08
CA GLU A 71 9.23 -5.36 11.31
C GLU A 71 9.20 -4.20 12.33
N GLY A 72 8.04 -3.90 12.90
CA GLY A 72 7.85 -2.86 13.90
C GLY A 72 7.66 -1.45 13.34
N ALA A 73 7.30 -1.32 12.06
CA ALA A 73 6.87 -0.04 11.49
C ALA A 73 5.51 0.40 12.05
N ASP A 74 5.33 1.71 12.20
CA ASP A 74 4.01 2.36 12.28
C ASP A 74 3.44 2.42 10.85
N ALA A 75 2.79 1.31 10.46
CA ALA A 75 2.39 1.04 9.09
C ALA A 75 1.01 1.62 8.76
N THR A 76 0.94 2.36 7.64
CA THR A 76 -0.29 2.83 7.02
C THR A 76 -0.42 2.23 5.63
N GLY A 77 -1.57 1.64 5.32
CA GLY A 77 -1.90 1.18 3.97
C GLY A 77 -3.01 2.03 3.36
N VAL A 78 -2.84 2.51 2.12
CA VAL A 78 -3.89 3.19 1.36
C VAL A 78 -4.29 2.39 0.14
N ASP A 79 -5.58 2.34 -0.14
CA ASP A 79 -6.14 1.73 -1.34
C ASP A 79 -7.49 2.36 -1.69
N LEU A 80 -7.98 2.10 -2.90
CA LEU A 80 -9.29 2.51 -3.39
C LEU A 80 -10.28 1.33 -3.53
N ALA A 81 -9.79 0.09 -3.47
CA ALA A 81 -10.57 -1.13 -3.48
C ALA A 81 -11.07 -1.47 -2.08
N ALA A 82 -12.32 -1.09 -1.79
CA ALA A 82 -12.90 -1.19 -0.46
C ALA A 82 -13.01 -2.64 0.05
N GLY A 83 -13.28 -3.61 -0.84
CA GLY A 83 -13.33 -5.03 -0.50
C GLY A 83 -11.95 -5.59 -0.15
N SER A 84 -10.93 -5.23 -0.93
CA SER A 84 -9.54 -5.59 -0.65
C SER A 84 -9.09 -5.04 0.71
N LEU A 85 -9.36 -3.76 0.97
CA LEU A 85 -9.01 -3.10 2.21
C LEU A 85 -9.77 -3.66 3.43
N ALA A 86 -11.03 -4.10 3.24
CA ALA A 86 -11.76 -4.82 4.28
C ALA A 86 -11.09 -6.17 4.61
N THR A 87 -10.61 -6.89 3.60
CA THR A 87 -9.85 -8.13 3.79
C THR A 87 -8.54 -7.87 4.55
N ALA A 88 -7.82 -6.80 4.20
CA ALA A 88 -6.59 -6.39 4.89
C ALA A 88 -6.83 -6.14 6.38
N ARG A 89 -7.86 -5.35 6.72
CA ARG A 89 -8.23 -5.08 8.11
C ARG A 89 -8.58 -6.34 8.89
N LEU A 90 -9.36 -7.24 8.29
CA LEU A 90 -9.76 -8.49 8.95
C LEU A 90 -8.55 -9.40 9.21
N HIS A 91 -7.65 -9.52 8.23
CA HIS A 91 -6.46 -10.36 8.37
C HIS A 91 -5.49 -9.77 9.41
N ALA A 92 -5.17 -8.48 9.33
CA ALA A 92 -4.34 -7.80 10.32
C ALA A 92 -4.90 -7.93 11.74
N GLN A 93 -6.22 -7.81 11.91
CA GLN A 93 -6.88 -8.04 13.20
C GLN A 93 -6.72 -9.47 13.69
N SER A 94 -6.86 -10.47 12.81
CA SER A 94 -6.66 -11.88 13.19
C SER A 94 -5.22 -12.21 13.57
N GLU A 95 -4.26 -11.47 13.01
CA GLU A 95 -2.83 -11.59 13.28
C GLU A 95 -2.37 -10.73 14.48
N GLY A 96 -3.28 -9.94 15.07
CA GLY A 96 -2.96 -9.05 16.18
C GLY A 96 -2.05 -7.87 15.80
N LEU A 97 -2.08 -7.45 14.54
CA LEU A 97 -1.29 -6.34 14.01
C LEU A 97 -2.07 -5.03 14.11
N ASP A 98 -1.41 -3.96 14.56
CA ASP A 98 -1.95 -2.60 14.58
C ASP A 98 -1.50 -1.87 13.30
N ILE A 99 -2.42 -1.71 12.35
CA ILE A 99 -2.15 -1.13 11.02
C ILE A 99 -3.24 -0.14 10.65
N HIS A 100 -2.82 1.02 10.14
CA HIS A 100 -3.72 2.07 9.71
C HIS A 100 -4.13 1.91 8.24
N TYR A 101 -5.23 1.19 7.98
CA TYR A 101 -5.78 1.08 6.63
C TYR A 101 -6.78 2.20 6.30
N ARG A 102 -6.54 2.96 5.22
CA ARG A 102 -7.37 4.10 4.80
C ARG A 102 -7.87 3.94 3.36
N LEU A 103 -9.17 4.13 3.16
CA LEU A 103 -9.80 4.13 1.83
C LEU A 103 -9.74 5.55 1.27
N MET A 104 -8.68 5.88 0.54
CA MET A 104 -8.49 7.23 -0.01
C MET A 104 -7.44 7.25 -1.13
N PRO A 105 -7.51 8.21 -2.06
CA PRO A 105 -6.44 8.46 -3.02
C PRO A 105 -5.16 8.90 -2.31
N VAL A 106 -4.01 8.48 -2.85
CA VAL A 106 -2.70 8.90 -2.33
C VAL A 106 -2.46 10.39 -2.55
N GLU A 107 -3.02 10.97 -3.61
CA GLU A 107 -2.94 12.41 -3.90
C GLU A 107 -3.65 13.25 -2.84
N GLU A 108 -4.80 12.77 -2.35
CA GLU A 108 -5.51 13.42 -1.25
C GLU A 108 -4.71 13.32 0.06
N LEU A 109 -4.07 12.16 0.31
CA LEU A 109 -3.19 11.99 1.46
C LEU A 109 -1.98 12.93 1.37
N ALA A 110 -1.37 13.05 0.20
CA ALA A 110 -0.23 13.93 -0.04
C ALA A 110 -0.59 15.41 0.20
N ALA A 111 -1.80 15.83 -0.16
CA ALA A 111 -2.28 17.17 0.11
C ALA A 111 -2.55 17.41 1.62
N ALA A 112 -3.04 16.40 2.34
CA ALA A 112 -3.40 16.51 3.74
C ALA A 112 -2.20 16.40 4.70
N GLU A 113 -1.25 15.52 4.39
CA GLU A 113 -0.14 15.15 5.27
C GLU A 113 1.21 15.08 4.52
N PRO A 114 1.68 16.17 3.89
CA PRO A 114 2.96 16.17 3.18
C PRO A 114 4.14 15.91 4.13
N ALA A 115 5.20 15.29 3.62
CA ALA A 115 6.44 14.98 4.34
C ALA A 115 6.21 14.31 5.70
N SER A 116 5.30 13.34 5.76
CA SER A 116 4.83 12.71 7.00
C SER A 116 5.36 11.29 7.22
N PHE A 117 5.85 10.63 6.17
CA PHE A 117 6.33 9.25 6.20
C PHE A 117 7.85 9.16 6.03
N ASP A 118 8.49 8.28 6.81
CA ASP A 118 9.93 8.00 6.70
C ASP A 118 10.23 7.11 5.47
N VAL A 119 9.28 6.22 5.14
CA VAL A 119 9.33 5.32 3.98
C VAL A 119 7.96 5.30 3.30
N VAL A 120 7.93 5.34 1.98
CA VAL A 120 6.74 5.14 1.16
C VAL A 120 7.02 3.99 0.19
N THR A 121 6.20 2.95 0.17
CA THR A 121 6.26 1.88 -0.83
C THR A 121 5.12 2.03 -1.83
N CYS A 122 5.38 1.75 -3.10
CA CYS A 122 4.38 1.74 -4.17
C CYS A 122 4.72 0.57 -5.11
N MET A 123 4.17 -0.62 -4.83
CA MET A 123 4.58 -1.88 -5.43
C MET A 123 3.38 -2.54 -6.13
N GLU A 124 3.51 -2.83 -7.43
CA GLU A 124 2.43 -3.39 -8.28
C GLU A 124 1.15 -2.54 -8.28
N MET A 125 1.29 -1.23 -8.50
CA MET A 125 0.20 -0.24 -8.39
C MET A 125 0.15 0.72 -9.59
N LEU A 126 1.32 1.22 -10.03
CA LEU A 126 1.43 2.29 -11.04
C LEU A 126 0.85 1.89 -12.41
N GLU A 127 0.88 0.61 -12.75
CA GLU A 127 0.32 0.05 -13.98
C GLU A 127 -1.22 0.03 -14.02
N HIS A 128 -1.88 0.26 -12.89
CA HIS A 128 -3.33 0.21 -12.74
C HIS A 128 -4.00 1.61 -12.72
N VAL A 129 -3.21 2.69 -12.84
CA VAL A 129 -3.73 4.06 -12.81
C VAL A 129 -3.63 4.77 -14.17
N PRO A 130 -4.55 5.71 -14.48
CA PRO A 130 -4.48 6.52 -15.70
C PRO A 130 -3.25 7.43 -15.78
N ASP A 131 -2.84 8.04 -14.65
CA ASP A 131 -1.69 8.93 -14.56
C ASP A 131 -0.71 8.45 -13.48
N PRO A 132 0.24 7.56 -13.83
CA PRO A 132 1.26 7.08 -12.88
C PRO A 132 2.24 8.16 -12.45
N ALA A 133 2.45 9.20 -13.26
CA ALA A 133 3.35 10.29 -12.90
C ALA A 133 2.79 11.11 -11.72
N ALA A 134 1.46 11.32 -11.68
CA ALA A 134 0.79 11.94 -10.55
C ALA A 134 0.95 11.13 -9.25
N ILE A 135 0.90 9.79 -9.33
CA ILE A 135 1.13 8.92 -8.16
C ILE A 135 2.57 9.07 -7.66
N VAL A 136 3.57 9.02 -8.54
CA VAL A 136 4.98 9.22 -8.15
C VAL A 136 5.18 10.59 -7.49
N GLN A 137 4.54 11.65 -8.01
CA GLN A 137 4.59 12.98 -7.40
C GLN A 137 3.95 13.02 -6.01
N ALA A 138 2.80 12.36 -5.83
CA ALA A 138 2.14 12.27 -4.52
C ALA A 138 3.00 11.50 -3.51
N CYS A 139 3.57 10.37 -3.90
CA CYS A 139 4.50 9.60 -3.07
C CYS A 139 5.74 10.43 -2.67
N ALA A 140 6.32 11.17 -3.62
CA ALA A 140 7.45 12.04 -3.36
C ALA A 140 7.10 13.23 -2.45
N ALA A 141 5.85 13.71 -2.47
CA ALA A 141 5.38 14.74 -1.55
C ALA A 141 5.11 14.21 -0.14
N LEU A 142 4.81 12.91 -0.01
CA LEU A 142 4.53 12.24 1.27
C LEU A 142 5.78 11.84 2.04
N VAL A 143 6.87 11.52 1.33
CA VAL A 143 8.14 11.15 1.95
C VAL A 143 8.81 12.36 2.61
N LYS A 144 9.32 12.17 3.83
CA LYS A 144 10.12 13.17 4.54
C LYS A 144 11.42 13.47 3.77
N PRO A 145 12.02 14.66 3.93
CA PRO A 145 13.37 14.91 3.46
C PRO A 145 14.35 13.85 4.00
N GLY A 146 15.04 13.14 3.09
CA GLY A 146 15.96 12.05 3.44
C GLY A 146 15.29 10.70 3.73
N GLY A 147 13.97 10.60 3.55
CA GLY A 147 13.25 9.32 3.58
C GLY A 147 13.37 8.57 2.25
N TRP A 148 12.74 7.39 2.21
CA TRP A 148 12.76 6.49 1.06
C TRP A 148 11.41 6.44 0.35
N LEU A 149 11.46 6.39 -0.98
CA LEU A 149 10.38 6.01 -1.88
C LEU A 149 10.89 4.87 -2.78
#